data_AF-A0A1I7XNK9-F1
#
_entry.id   AF-A0A1I7XNK9-F1
#
_cell.length_a   1.000
_cell.length_b   1.000
_cell.length_c   1.000
_cell.angle_alpha   90.00
_cell.angle_beta   90.00
_cell.angle_gamma   90.00
#
_symmetry.space_group_name_H-M   'P 1'
#
loop_
_entity.id
_entity.type
_entity.pdbx_description
1 polymer ?
#
loop_
_entity_poly.entity_id
_entity_poly.type
_entity_poly.pdbx_seq_one_letter_code
_entity_poly.pdbx_strand_id
1 'polypeptide(L)'
;MRFLELNNLCHRHLRASNVIVQHETVHMYSIKITDYMIPYHFLDKANIWAFGCVMFEIMHGLAPYTFQKKRPESYYDLQKMLGRGETMVIIKENDQSTFMDNILLRCLNHDPKARPTFDHLYNFFRELLFDFTLGAESAIKKYFSEVSDTIEHKYEGRIKKITDN
;
A
#
# COMPACT_ATOMS: atom_id res chain seq x y z
N MET A 1 4.74 -10.36 5.91
CA MET A 1 3.51 -10.76 5.19
C MET A 1 3.67 -12.05 4.38
N ARG A 2 4.56 -12.15 3.38
CA ARG A 2 4.76 -13.41 2.62
C ARG A 2 5.10 -14.62 3.51
N PHE A 3 5.98 -14.44 4.49
CA PHE A 3 6.27 -15.49 5.47
C PHE A 3 5.02 -15.95 6.23
N LEU A 4 4.12 -15.04 6.60
CA LEU A 4 2.87 -15.40 7.29
C LEU A 4 1.96 -16.20 6.37
N GLU A 5 1.77 -15.76 5.12
CA GLU A 5 1.03 -16.49 4.08
C GLU A 5 1.54 -17.92 3.90
N LEU A 6 2.85 -18.10 3.72
CA LEU A 6 3.46 -19.43 3.55
C LEU A 6 3.23 -20.36 4.74
N ASN A 7 2.98 -19.79 5.92
CA ASN A 7 2.67 -20.53 7.14
C ASN A 7 1.16 -20.59 7.43
N ASN A 8 0.30 -20.23 6.46
CA ASN A 8 -1.16 -20.16 6.61
C ASN A 8 -1.63 -19.22 7.73
N LEU A 9 -0.92 -18.12 7.94
CA LEU A 9 -1.20 -17.11 8.96
C LEU A 9 -1.58 -15.76 8.32
N CYS A 10 -2.49 -15.05 8.99
CA CYS A 10 -2.99 -13.73 8.57
C CYS A 10 -2.86 -12.70 9.70
N HIS A 11 -2.42 -11.48 9.35
CA HIS A 11 -2.29 -10.37 10.29
C HIS A 11 -3.56 -9.51 10.31
N ARG A 12 -4.48 -9.81 11.23
CA ARG A 12 -5.81 -9.14 11.30
C ARG A 12 -5.78 -7.64 11.54
N HIS A 13 -4.70 -7.10 12.10
CA HIS A 13 -4.62 -5.71 12.55
C HIS A 13 -3.42 -5.00 11.93
N LEU A 14 -3.14 -5.21 10.65
CA LEU A 14 -1.93 -4.64 10.04
C LEU A 14 -2.12 -3.12 9.89
N ARG A 15 -1.35 -2.36 10.67
CA ARG A 15 -1.29 -0.89 10.68
C ARG A 15 0.15 -0.49 10.97
N ALA A 16 0.58 0.70 10.58
CA ALA A 16 1.95 1.16 10.82
C ALA A 16 2.34 1.05 12.31
N SER A 17 1.41 1.34 13.22
CA SER A 17 1.60 1.19 14.68
C SER A 17 1.93 -0.24 15.15
N ASN A 18 1.60 -1.26 14.37
CA ASN A 18 1.86 -2.66 14.69
C ASN A 18 3.09 -3.23 13.95
N VAL A 19 3.78 -2.38 13.18
CA VAL A 19 5.07 -2.67 12.52
C VAL A 19 6.16 -2.03 13.35
N ILE A 20 6.81 -2.83 14.21
CA ILE A 20 7.90 -2.35 15.07
C ILE A 20 9.18 -2.41 14.26
N VAL A 21 9.85 -1.26 14.12
CA VAL A 21 11.18 -1.17 13.53
C VAL A 21 12.19 -1.13 14.68
N GLN A 22 12.98 -2.18 14.83
CA GLN A 22 14.06 -2.26 15.82
C GLN A 22 15.39 -1.96 15.14
N HIS A 23 16.14 -1.01 15.68
CA HIS A 23 17.50 -0.71 15.22
C HIS A 23 18.46 -1.73 15.84
N GLU A 24 19.03 -2.61 15.01
CA GLU A 24 19.96 -3.64 15.47
C GLU A 24 21.42 -3.17 15.31
N THR A 25 21.74 -2.47 14.22
CA THR A 25 23.05 -1.82 13.97
C THR A 25 22.88 -0.59 13.06
N VAL A 26 23.93 0.21 12.87
CA VAL A 26 23.93 1.43 12.02
C VAL A 26 23.35 1.21 10.60
N HIS A 27 23.37 -0.02 10.10
CA HIS A 27 22.90 -0.38 8.75
C HIS A 27 21.78 -1.43 8.74
N MET A 28 21.25 -1.85 9.90
CA MET A 28 20.30 -2.95 9.96
C MET A 28 19.12 -2.65 10.88
N TYR A 29 17.94 -2.63 10.28
CA TYR A 29 16.66 -2.55 10.96
C TYR A 29 15.95 -3.90 10.86
N SER A 30 15.45 -4.41 11.98
CA SER A 30 14.54 -5.56 11.98
C SER A 30 13.09 -5.10 12.13
N ILE A 31 12.18 -5.79 11.44
CA ILE A 31 10.75 -5.50 11.48
C ILE A 31 10.05 -6.60 12.26
N LYS A 32 9.48 -6.26 13.41
CA LYS A 32 8.66 -7.16 14.21
C LYS A 32 7.20 -6.77 14.09
N ILE A 33 6.39 -7.74 13.73
CA ILE A 33 4.96 -7.56 13.55
C ILE A 33 4.27 -8.16 14.79
N THR A 34 3.36 -7.41 15.45
CA THR A 34 2.67 -7.84 16.69
C THR A 34 1.27 -8.35 16.36
N ASP A 35 1.02 -9.64 16.62
CA ASP A 35 -0.02 -10.39 15.89
C ASP A 35 -1.19 -10.92 16.75
N TYR A 36 -2.39 -10.91 16.15
CA TYR A 36 -3.58 -11.71 16.54
C TYR A 36 -3.92 -12.64 15.38
N MET A 37 -3.35 -13.85 15.35
CA MET A 37 -3.34 -14.74 14.19
C MET A 37 -4.64 -15.54 13.99
N ILE A 38 -5.05 -15.76 12.73
CA ILE A 38 -6.09 -16.72 12.29
C ILE A 38 -5.70 -17.39 10.96
N PRO A 39 -6.36 -18.49 10.54
CA PRO A 39 -6.06 -19.17 9.28
C PRO A 39 -6.18 -18.28 8.04
N TYR A 40 -5.17 -18.34 7.17
CA TYR A 40 -4.96 -17.47 6.00
C TYR A 40 -6.07 -17.48 4.95
N HIS A 41 -6.72 -18.62 4.75
CA HIS A 41 -7.64 -18.85 3.62
C HIS A 41 -8.91 -17.97 3.62
N PHE A 42 -9.14 -17.19 4.68
CA PHE A 42 -10.30 -16.31 4.80
C PHE A 42 -10.02 -14.85 4.40
N LEU A 43 -8.76 -14.40 4.29
CA LEU A 43 -8.43 -12.96 4.32
C LEU A 43 -7.26 -12.52 3.43
N ASP A 44 -6.82 -13.33 2.46
CA ASP A 44 -5.70 -12.99 1.56
C ASP A 44 -5.84 -11.58 0.94
N LYS A 45 -6.99 -11.27 0.34
CA LYS A 45 -7.26 -9.97 -0.30
C LYS A 45 -7.50 -8.84 0.70
N ALA A 46 -7.99 -9.14 1.89
CA ALA A 46 -8.13 -8.16 2.96
C ALA A 46 -6.76 -7.73 3.50
N ASN A 47 -5.80 -8.66 3.60
CA ASN A 47 -4.43 -8.34 3.98
C ASN A 47 -3.72 -7.46 2.94
N ILE A 48 -3.99 -7.66 1.65
CA ILE A 48 -3.43 -6.79 0.60
C ILE A 48 -3.98 -5.36 0.72
N TRP A 49 -5.26 -5.20 1.05
CA TRP A 49 -5.84 -3.89 1.34
C TRP A 49 -5.17 -3.23 2.55
N ALA A 50 -5.04 -3.96 3.66
CA ALA A 50 -4.38 -3.46 4.87
C ALA A 50 -2.91 -3.11 4.60
N PHE A 51 -2.22 -3.89 3.77
CA PHE A 51 -0.88 -3.57 3.30
C PHE A 51 -0.85 -2.26 2.50
N GLY A 52 -1.83 -2.02 1.61
CA GLY A 52 -2.01 -0.73 0.93
C GLY A 52 -2.19 0.43 1.91
N CYS A 53 -3.01 0.26 2.96
CA CYS A 53 -3.14 1.27 4.02
C CYS A 53 -1.81 1.56 4.73
N VAL A 54 -1.01 0.53 5.03
CA VAL A 54 0.33 0.72 5.62
C VAL A 54 1.28 1.43 4.65
N MET A 55 1.25 1.10 3.36
CA MET A 55 2.03 1.81 2.35
C MET A 55 1.69 3.30 2.33
N PHE A 56 0.41 3.66 2.39
CA PHE A 56 -0.03 5.06 2.49
C PHE A 56 0.56 5.74 3.74
N GLU A 57 0.45 5.08 4.89
CA GLU A 57 0.98 5.62 6.15
C GLU A 57 2.50 5.87 6.06
N ILE A 58 3.25 4.97 5.44
CA ILE A 58 4.70 5.10 5.26
C ILE A 58 5.03 6.24 4.28
N MET A 59 4.31 6.33 3.15
CA MET A 59 4.59 7.31 2.10
C MET A 59 4.22 8.74 2.51
N HIS A 60 3.19 8.91 3.33
CA HIS A 60 2.65 10.23 3.67
C HIS A 60 2.80 10.62 5.14
N GLY A 61 3.17 9.69 6.03
CA GLY A 61 3.22 9.94 7.48
C GLY A 61 1.84 10.21 8.10
N LEU A 62 0.75 9.87 7.41
CA LEU A 62 -0.63 10.20 7.78
C LEU A 62 -1.50 8.95 7.78
N ALA A 63 -2.56 8.97 8.58
CA ALA A 63 -3.52 7.87 8.60
C ALA A 63 -4.24 7.70 7.24
N PRO A 64 -4.61 6.47 6.85
CA PRO A 64 -5.30 6.22 5.57
C PRO A 64 -6.56 7.06 5.42
N TYR A 65 -6.83 7.50 4.19
CA TYR A 65 -7.97 8.35 3.82
C TYR A 65 -7.98 9.74 4.48
N THR A 66 -6.85 10.22 5.01
CA THR A 66 -6.77 11.59 5.55
C THR A 66 -7.06 12.66 4.49
N PHE A 67 -6.77 12.40 3.22
CA PHE A 67 -7.00 13.37 2.13
C PHE A 67 -8.42 13.32 1.54
N GLN A 68 -9.28 12.41 2.01
CA GLN A 68 -10.67 12.40 1.59
C GLN A 68 -11.38 13.66 2.10
N LYS A 69 -12.12 14.35 1.23
CA LYS A 69 -13.01 15.46 1.61
C LYS A 69 -13.95 15.09 2.78
N LYS A 70 -14.45 13.85 2.78
CA LYS A 70 -15.14 13.24 3.93
C LYS A 70 -14.50 11.90 4.22
N ARG A 71 -13.70 11.85 5.29
CA ARG A 71 -13.05 10.62 5.74
C ARG A 71 -14.11 9.57 6.13
N PRO A 72 -13.99 8.31 5.67
CA PRO A 72 -14.86 7.25 6.14
C PRO A 72 -14.56 6.95 7.62
N GLU A 73 -15.58 7.05 8.48
CA GLU A 73 -15.47 6.82 9.93
C GLU A 73 -15.81 5.38 10.31
N SER A 74 -16.51 4.66 9.42
CA SER A 74 -16.92 3.28 9.61
C SER A 74 -16.66 2.44 8.36
N TYR A 75 -16.70 1.12 8.55
CA TYR A 75 -16.70 0.16 7.44
C TYR A 75 -17.84 0.44 6.45
N TYR A 76 -19.02 0.81 6.94
CA TYR A 76 -20.18 1.11 6.10
C TYR A 76 -19.94 2.36 5.22
N ASP A 77 -19.34 3.42 5.79
CA ASP A 77 -18.99 4.63 5.02
C ASP A 77 -17.97 4.32 3.94
N LEU A 78 -16.97 3.49 4.26
CA LEU A 78 -15.97 3.05 3.32
C LEU A 78 -16.60 2.22 2.18
N GLN A 79 -17.46 1.25 2.49
CA GLN A 79 -18.18 0.49 1.47
C GLN A 79 -19.04 1.40 0.58
N LYS A 80 -19.75 2.36 1.17
CA LYS A 80 -20.58 3.31 0.42
C LYS A 80 -19.75 4.22 -0.48
N MET A 81 -18.56 4.62 -0.03
CA MET A 81 -17.60 5.39 -0.83
C MET A 81 -17.14 4.58 -2.04
N LEU A 82 -16.65 3.36 -1.81
CA LEU A 82 -16.15 2.49 -2.87
C LEU A 82 -17.26 2.05 -3.84
N GLY A 83 -18.48 1.82 -3.33
CA GLY A 83 -19.65 1.50 -4.14
C GLY A 83 -20.10 2.63 -5.07
N ARG A 84 -19.66 3.88 -4.81
CA ARG A 84 -19.84 5.03 -5.73
C ARG A 84 -18.71 5.14 -6.76
N GLY A 85 -17.74 4.20 -6.77
CA GLY A 85 -16.56 4.26 -7.62
C GLY A 85 -15.50 5.25 -7.14
N GLU A 86 -15.63 5.79 -5.92
CA GLU A 86 -14.60 6.64 -5.34
C GLU A 86 -13.39 5.79 -4.91
N THR A 87 -12.19 6.33 -5.09
CA THR A 87 -10.92 5.69 -4.71
C THR A 87 -10.20 6.53 -3.66
N MET A 88 -9.15 5.97 -3.03
CA MET A 88 -8.31 6.74 -2.12
C MET A 88 -7.72 7.96 -2.84
N VAL A 89 -7.77 9.13 -2.19
CA VAL A 89 -7.17 10.36 -2.74
C VAL A 89 -5.74 10.41 -2.22
N ILE A 90 -4.81 10.70 -3.13
CA ILE A 90 -3.40 10.90 -2.82
C ILE A 90 -3.04 12.30 -3.31
N ILE A 91 -2.42 13.10 -2.44
CA ILE A 91 -1.92 14.44 -2.79
C ILE A 91 -0.44 14.33 -3.11
N LYS A 92 -0.03 14.98 -4.21
CA LYS A 92 1.36 14.99 -4.69
C LYS A 92 1.86 16.41 -4.90
N GLU A 93 3.18 16.54 -4.90
CA GLU A 93 3.86 17.80 -5.21
C GLU A 93 3.89 18.09 -6.72
N ASN A 94 3.91 17.04 -7.54
CA ASN A 94 3.89 17.09 -9.00
C ASN A 94 2.89 16.09 -9.58
N ASP A 95 2.53 16.26 -10.87
CA ASP A 95 1.51 15.47 -11.54
C ASP A 95 2.01 14.08 -12.03
N GLN A 96 3.25 13.70 -11.72
CA GLN A 96 3.79 12.41 -12.18
C GLN A 96 3.41 11.27 -11.23
N SER A 97 2.89 10.19 -11.80
CA SER A 97 2.64 8.96 -11.04
C SER A 97 3.91 8.15 -10.88
N THR A 98 4.24 7.78 -9.65
CA THR A 98 5.36 6.87 -9.36
C THR A 98 4.88 5.42 -9.39
N PHE A 99 5.81 4.48 -9.54
CA PHE A 99 5.48 3.05 -9.42
C PHE A 99 4.94 2.70 -8.01
N MET A 100 5.36 3.44 -6.97
CA MET A 100 4.86 3.25 -5.61
C MET A 100 3.38 3.62 -5.50
N ASP A 101 2.96 4.72 -6.13
CA ASP A 101 1.54 5.11 -6.19
C ASP A 101 0.70 4.04 -6.89
N ASN A 102 1.21 3.51 -8.00
CA ASN A 102 0.53 2.45 -8.75
C ASN A 102 0.34 1.19 -7.90
N ILE A 103 1.36 0.78 -7.13
CA ILE A 103 1.25 -0.38 -6.23
C ILE A 103 0.26 -0.12 -5.13
N LEU A 104 0.36 1.04 -4.46
CA LEU A 104 -0.54 1.45 -3.41
C LEU A 104 -1.99 1.38 -3.87
N LEU A 105 -2.30 1.97 -5.03
CA LEU A 105 -3.66 2.03 -5.57
C LEU A 105 -4.16 0.67 -6.07
N ARG A 106 -3.29 -0.19 -6.61
CA ARG A 106 -3.62 -1.59 -6.94
C ARG A 106 -3.93 -2.41 -5.68
N CYS A 107 -3.22 -2.21 -4.58
CA CYS A 107 -3.52 -2.86 -3.30
C CYS A 107 -4.88 -2.44 -2.73
N LEU A 108 -5.26 -1.19 -2.99
CA LEU A 108 -6.52 -0.57 -2.57
C LEU A 108 -7.65 -0.67 -3.61
N ASN A 109 -7.53 -1.58 -4.58
CA ASN A 109 -8.58 -1.78 -5.57
C ASN A 109 -9.87 -2.27 -4.90
N HIS A 110 -11.02 -1.69 -5.25
CA HIS A 110 -12.30 -2.12 -4.72
C HIS A 110 -12.57 -3.59 -5.00
N ASP A 111 -12.29 -4.06 -6.22
CA ASP A 111 -12.38 -5.48 -6.58
C ASP A 111 -11.22 -6.26 -5.93
N PRO A 112 -11.50 -7.19 -4.98
CA PRO A 112 -10.49 -8.02 -4.37
C PRO A 112 -9.68 -8.85 -5.37
N LYS A 113 -10.26 -9.24 -6.51
CA LYS A 113 -9.59 -10.05 -7.53
C LYS A 113 -8.56 -9.25 -8.32
N ALA A 114 -8.82 -7.96 -8.52
CA ALA A 114 -7.90 -7.03 -9.19
C ALA A 114 -6.70 -6.64 -8.31
N ARG A 115 -6.74 -6.93 -7.01
CA ARG A 115 -5.60 -6.70 -6.10
C ARG A 115 -4.46 -7.69 -6.38
N PRO A 116 -3.19 -7.24 -6.31
CA PRO A 116 -2.05 -8.12 -6.46
C PRO A 116 -2.01 -9.19 -5.37
N THR A 117 -1.22 -10.24 -5.58
CA THR A 117 -0.90 -11.21 -4.53
C THR A 117 0.37 -10.79 -3.79
N PHE A 118 0.59 -11.33 -2.59
CA PHE A 118 1.85 -11.11 -1.89
C PHE A 118 3.04 -11.72 -2.62
N ASP A 119 2.85 -12.80 -3.40
CA ASP A 119 3.87 -13.31 -4.31
C ASP A 119 4.24 -12.30 -5.39
N HIS A 120 3.26 -11.66 -6.01
CA HIS A 120 3.50 -10.60 -7.00
C HIS A 120 4.29 -9.45 -6.37
N LEU A 121 3.83 -8.95 -5.21
CA LEU A 121 4.49 -7.85 -4.50
C LEU A 121 5.91 -8.22 -4.06
N TYR A 122 6.10 -9.42 -3.50
CA TYR A 122 7.41 -9.88 -3.07
C TYR A 122 8.38 -10.01 -4.24
N ASN A 123 7.97 -10.64 -5.34
CA ASN A 123 8.86 -10.82 -6.47
C ASN A 123 9.22 -9.47 -7.09
N PHE A 124 8.26 -8.54 -7.18
CA PHE A 124 8.51 -7.17 -7.59
C PHE A 124 9.57 -6.49 -6.71
N PHE A 125 9.36 -6.41 -5.39
CA PHE A 125 10.30 -5.72 -4.49
C PHE A 125 11.66 -6.42 -4.40
N ARG A 126 11.69 -7.76 -4.51
CA ARG A 126 12.94 -8.51 -4.55
C ARG A 126 13.78 -8.13 -5.77
N GLU A 127 13.16 -8.11 -6.95
CA GLU A 127 13.85 -7.72 -8.19
C GLU A 127 14.22 -6.23 -8.15
N LEU A 128 13.34 -5.36 -7.65
CA LEU A 128 13.60 -3.92 -7.56
C LEU A 128 14.79 -3.58 -6.66
N LEU A 129 14.90 -4.22 -5.48
CA LEU A 129 15.85 -3.83 -4.43
C LEU A 129 17.12 -4.67 -4.39
N PHE A 130 17.08 -5.91 -4.89
CA PHE A 130 18.18 -6.86 -4.73
C PHE A 130 18.70 -7.45 -6.04
N ASP A 131 18.07 -7.16 -7.20
CA ASP A 131 18.65 -7.48 -8.50
C ASP A 131 19.46 -6.30 -9.05
N PHE A 132 20.70 -6.21 -8.60
CA PHE A 132 21.63 -5.15 -9.00
C PHE A 132 22.11 -5.27 -10.45
N THR A 133 21.80 -6.37 -11.14
CA THR A 133 22.31 -6.63 -12.50
C THR A 133 21.49 -5.91 -13.58
N LEU A 134 20.19 -5.73 -13.34
CA LEU A 134 19.25 -5.17 -14.31
C LEU A 134 18.76 -3.76 -13.96
N GLY A 135 19.02 -3.29 -12.74
CA GLY A 135 18.57 -1.99 -12.23
C GLY A 135 17.06 -1.92 -12.00
N ALA A 136 16.63 -0.88 -11.27
CA ALA A 136 15.24 -0.71 -10.85
C ALA A 136 14.25 -0.57 -12.03
N GLU A 137 14.66 0.09 -13.12
CA GLU A 137 13.80 0.34 -14.29
C GLU A 137 13.32 -0.96 -14.95
N SER A 138 14.16 -1.99 -15.00
CA SER A 138 13.82 -3.30 -15.57
C SER A 138 12.71 -3.97 -14.79
N ALA A 139 12.76 -3.93 -13.46
CA ALA A 139 11.71 -4.46 -12.59
C ALA A 139 10.41 -3.65 -12.76
N ILE A 140 10.48 -2.32 -12.80
CA ILE A 140 9.31 -1.47 -13.01
C ILE A 140 8.65 -1.80 -14.36
N LYS A 141 9.44 -1.87 -15.44
CA LYS A 141 8.91 -2.20 -16.76
C LYS A 141 8.29 -3.59 -16.79
N LYS A 142 8.88 -4.60 -16.14
CA LYS A 142 8.37 -5.97 -16.13
C LYS A 142 7.01 -6.11 -15.41
N TYR A 143 6.82 -5.41 -14.31
CA TYR A 143 5.61 -5.53 -13.48
C TYR A 143 4.53 -4.49 -13.82
N PHE A 144 4.89 -3.45 -14.57
CA PHE A 144 4.01 -2.35 -14.97
C PHE A 144 4.01 -2.05 -16.48
N SER A 145 4.48 -2.98 -17.33
CA SER A 145 4.50 -2.78 -18.80
C SER A 145 3.10 -2.47 -19.34
N GLU A 146 2.99 -1.32 -19.99
CA GLU A 146 1.80 -0.71 -20.60
C GLU A 146 0.69 -0.34 -19.61
N VAL A 147 0.88 0.78 -18.90
CA VAL A 147 -0.22 1.54 -18.28
C VAL A 147 -1.00 2.25 -19.38
N SER A 148 -1.83 1.50 -20.12
CA SER A 148 -3.01 2.02 -20.82
C SER A 148 -4.22 2.09 -19.89
N ASP A 149 -4.17 1.47 -18.72
CA ASP A 149 -5.16 1.70 -17.68
C ASP A 149 -4.61 2.77 -16.74
N THR A 150 -4.55 4.01 -17.25
CA THR A 150 -4.73 5.17 -16.39
C THR A 150 -6.06 4.96 -15.69
N ILE A 151 -6.03 4.35 -14.50
CA ILE A 151 -7.03 4.70 -13.50
C ILE A 151 -6.89 6.22 -13.42
N GLU A 152 -7.88 6.95 -13.93
CA GLU A 152 -7.96 8.39 -13.80
C GLU A 152 -8.00 8.71 -12.31
N HIS A 153 -6.82 8.84 -11.72
CA HIS A 153 -6.67 9.16 -10.33
C HIS A 153 -7.03 10.62 -10.17
N LYS A 154 -8.08 10.90 -9.39
CA LYS A 154 -8.41 12.25 -8.97
C LYS A 154 -7.33 12.71 -7.99
N TYR A 155 -6.34 13.41 -8.52
CA TYR A 155 -5.37 14.15 -7.73
C TYR A 155 -6.01 15.49 -7.31
N GLU A 156 -6.02 15.79 -6.01
CA GLU A 156 -6.36 17.12 -5.50
C GLU A 156 -5.06 17.90 -5.23
N GLY A 157 -4.99 19.14 -5.72
CA GLY A 157 -3.74 19.92 -5.82
C GLY A 157 -3.14 20.42 -4.49
N ARG A 158 -1.84 20.69 -4.58
CA ARG A 158 -0.86 21.31 -3.65
C ARG A 158 -1.23 21.47 -2.16
N ILE A 159 -0.41 20.81 -1.33
CA ILE A 159 -0.18 21.14 0.09
C ILE A 159 0.14 22.64 0.20
N LYS A 160 -0.78 23.44 0.73
CA LYS A 160 -0.40 24.74 1.28
C LYS A 160 0.45 24.44 2.51
N LYS A 161 1.73 24.81 2.47
CA LYS A 161 2.59 24.82 3.66
C LYS A 161 1.78 25.46 4.79
N ILE A 162 1.52 24.68 5.84
CA ILE A 162 1.04 25.23 7.10
C ILE A 162 2.21 26.06 7.60
N THR A 163 2.14 27.38 7.39
CA THR A 163 3.04 28.32 8.05
C THR A 163 2.68 28.31 9.52
N ASP A 164 3.62 27.86 10.34
CA ASP A 164 3.55 27.93 11.79
C ASP A 164 3.32 29.39 12.23
N ASN A 165 2.29 29.58 13.07
CA ASN A 165 2.06 30.81 13.84
C ASN A 165 2.75 30.69 15.20
#